data_AF-A0A142WX95-F1
#
_entry.id   AF-A0A142WX95-F1
#
_cell.length_a   1.000
_cell.length_b   1.000
_cell.length_c   1.000
_cell.angle_alpha   90.00
_cell.angle_beta   90.00
_cell.angle_gamma   90.00
#
_symmetry.space_group_name_H-M   'P 1'
#
loop_
_entity.id
_entity.type
_entity.pdbx_description
1 polymer ?
#
loop_
_entity_poly.entity_id
_entity_poly.type
_entity_poly.pdbx_seq_one_letter_code
_entity_poly.pdbx_strand_id
1 'polypeptide(L)'
;MRRFWLGSLVLCGCLSGTPLWAQGQQKSAQNSLALSSATAGKDPVERAAFEHALDEEQLKALQGQTVKLLMRNGDEEENVVIKKFVTGKQADRFRSIDVLLNGKTSRKINAEKVFQIEAESVVYPLSYLPTQKMYVLDDLAARTEEISSRLAKTQYHKFWGELSQEEIGKETTKQKEELQKVGQHFGRLPMQLHETKYFLFFTDMPAGQAAPFTAHLDKMYEFLGQAFGIKPGTNVWQGKCPVVCFTNRGDFYEYETRFMDNPNAVGAQGICHANTLGAVTISCYRGENPDFFAAVLVHETAHGYIHRVKTSTFVTTWVNEGIAEWVAAAIVPKEGKAGEIGRRQRAGAEVVTNAGRLGPFYDLEGLNRDQYGIASSMVELLLKINPEQFKLFFNGIKEGLEWEDSLTRAYGMNRADLTRLYGRTLGLPNLTE
;
A
#
# COMPACT_ATOMS: atom_id res chain seq x y z
N MET A 1 14.74 -28.88 2.09
CA MET A 1 13.62 -28.16 1.45
C MET A 1 12.32 -28.75 1.94
N ARG A 2 11.74 -28.19 3.01
CA ARG A 2 10.43 -28.64 3.54
C ARG A 2 9.50 -27.44 3.63
N ARG A 3 8.36 -27.59 2.96
CA ARG A 3 7.16 -26.77 3.05
C ARG A 3 6.68 -26.76 4.50
N PHE A 4 6.38 -25.59 5.04
CA PHE A 4 5.53 -25.46 6.23
C PHE A 4 4.23 -24.79 5.82
N TRP A 5 3.22 -25.65 5.66
CA TRP A 5 1.80 -25.35 5.75
C TRP A 5 1.17 -26.62 6.33
N LEU A 6 0.72 -26.57 7.59
CA LEU A 6 -0.16 -27.58 8.17
C LEU A 6 -0.97 -26.94 9.29
N GLY A 7 -2.26 -26.81 9.02
CA GLY A 7 -3.27 -26.27 9.93
C GLY A 7 -3.73 -27.27 10.98
N SER A 8 -4.39 -26.74 12.00
CA SER A 8 -5.21 -27.49 12.94
C SER A 8 -6.67 -27.09 12.80
N LEU A 9 -7.54 -28.08 12.63
CA LEU A 9 -8.99 -27.97 12.67
C LEU A 9 -9.45 -27.63 14.10
N VAL A 10 -10.34 -26.66 14.24
CA VAL A 10 -11.24 -26.53 15.39
C VAL A 10 -12.68 -26.45 14.86
N LEU A 11 -13.48 -27.46 15.18
CA LEU A 11 -14.93 -27.44 15.03
C LEU A 11 -15.52 -26.58 16.15
N CYS A 12 -16.27 -25.54 15.78
CA CYS A 12 -17.19 -24.89 16.70
C CYS A 12 -18.50 -24.62 15.95
N GLY A 13 -19.56 -25.32 16.35
CA GLY A 13 -20.91 -25.03 15.91
C GLY A 13 -21.57 -24.05 16.88
N CYS A 14 -22.27 -23.05 16.35
CA CYS A 14 -23.33 -22.36 17.06
C CYS A 14 -24.32 -21.75 16.07
N LEU A 15 -25.60 -21.84 16.47
CA LEU A 15 -26.80 -21.32 15.84
C LEU A 15 -26.86 -19.78 15.91
N SER A 16 -27.41 -19.12 14.89
CA SER A 16 -28.00 -17.78 15.05
C SER A 16 -29.01 -17.48 13.94
N GLY A 17 -30.22 -17.10 14.34
CA GLY A 17 -31.24 -16.54 13.46
C GLY A 17 -30.91 -15.12 13.02
N THR A 18 -31.34 -14.77 11.81
CA THR A 18 -31.13 -13.45 11.19
C THR A 18 -32.17 -12.42 11.67
N PRO A 19 -31.75 -11.20 12.05
CA PRO A 19 -32.68 -10.11 12.34
C PRO A 19 -33.22 -9.46 11.05
N LEU A 20 -34.48 -9.02 11.12
CA LEU A 20 -35.35 -8.60 10.00
C LEU A 20 -34.99 -7.25 9.33
N TRP A 21 -33.80 -6.67 9.56
CA TRP A 21 -33.40 -5.37 8.99
C TRP A 21 -32.55 -5.48 7.71
N ALA A 22 -32.16 -6.69 7.29
CA ALA A 22 -31.28 -6.92 6.13
C ALA A 22 -31.97 -6.87 4.74
N GLN A 23 -33.30 -6.74 4.67
CA GLN A 23 -34.02 -6.79 3.38
C GLN A 23 -34.07 -5.44 2.63
N GLY A 24 -33.68 -4.33 3.27
CA GLY A 24 -33.65 -2.99 2.65
C GLY A 24 -32.40 -2.70 1.80
N GLN A 25 -31.23 -3.22 2.19
CA GLN A 25 -29.95 -2.92 1.54
C GLN A 25 -29.65 -3.80 0.31
N GLN A 26 -30.22 -5.00 0.20
CA GLN A 26 -29.97 -5.86 -0.97
C GLN A 26 -30.58 -5.32 -2.28
N LYS A 27 -31.65 -4.53 -2.22
CA LYS A 27 -32.27 -3.91 -3.42
C LYS A 27 -31.50 -2.68 -3.94
N SER A 28 -30.72 -1.98 -3.11
CA SER A 28 -29.90 -0.85 -3.58
C SER A 28 -28.65 -1.32 -4.33
N ALA A 29 -28.00 -2.39 -3.87
CA ALA A 29 -26.80 -2.94 -4.51
C ALA A 29 -27.04 -3.48 -5.92
N GLN A 30 -28.20 -4.11 -6.19
CA GLN A 30 -28.52 -4.61 -7.54
C GLN A 30 -28.91 -3.49 -8.52
N ASN A 31 -29.53 -2.41 -8.04
CA ASN A 31 -29.86 -1.25 -8.87
C ASN A 31 -28.64 -0.34 -9.15
N SER A 32 -27.65 -0.27 -8.24
CA SER A 32 -26.44 0.53 -8.47
C SER A 32 -25.55 -0.05 -9.58
N LEU A 33 -25.45 -1.38 -9.67
CA LEU A 33 -24.69 -2.07 -10.73
C LEU A 33 -25.27 -1.85 -12.14
N ALA A 34 -26.59 -1.74 -12.27
CA ALA A 34 -27.25 -1.53 -13.57
C ALA A 34 -27.16 -0.06 -14.03
N LEU A 35 -27.31 0.90 -13.10
CA LEU A 35 -27.26 2.34 -13.40
C LEU A 35 -25.83 2.88 -13.59
N SER A 36 -24.81 2.27 -12.95
CA SER A 36 -23.42 2.69 -13.16
C SER A 36 -22.91 2.35 -14.56
N SER A 37 -23.40 1.28 -15.20
CA SER A 37 -22.86 0.82 -16.50
C SER A 37 -23.14 1.77 -17.68
N ALA A 38 -24.24 2.53 -17.66
CA ALA A 38 -24.63 3.44 -18.74
C ALA A 38 -24.02 4.84 -18.62
N THR A 39 -23.50 5.21 -17.43
CA THR A 39 -22.96 6.55 -17.14
C THR A 39 -21.50 6.54 -16.66
N ALA A 40 -20.95 5.39 -16.29
CA ALA A 40 -19.53 5.21 -16.01
C ALA A 40 -18.74 5.55 -17.28
N GLY A 41 -17.82 6.52 -17.17
CA GLY A 41 -17.00 6.95 -18.29
C GLY A 41 -16.22 5.78 -18.90
N LYS A 42 -15.77 5.95 -20.15
CA LYS A 42 -14.84 5.02 -20.80
C LYS A 42 -13.52 4.85 -20.03
N ASP A 43 -13.26 5.73 -19.04
CA ASP A 43 -12.09 5.71 -18.19
C ASP A 43 -12.23 4.67 -17.07
N PRO A 44 -11.28 3.72 -16.94
CA PRO A 44 -11.36 2.66 -15.94
C PRO A 44 -11.30 3.17 -14.48
N VAL A 45 -10.63 4.30 -14.21
CA VAL A 45 -10.58 4.91 -12.87
C VAL A 45 -11.95 5.43 -12.48
N GLU A 46 -12.62 6.13 -13.40
CA GLU A 46 -13.97 6.64 -13.14
C GLU A 46 -14.94 5.49 -12.88
N ARG A 47 -14.90 4.43 -13.71
CA ARG A 47 -15.75 3.25 -13.51
C ARG A 47 -15.55 2.63 -12.13
N ALA A 48 -14.29 2.44 -11.70
CA ALA A 48 -14.00 1.88 -10.37
C ALA A 48 -14.43 2.83 -9.23
N ALA A 49 -14.29 4.14 -9.41
CA ALA A 49 -14.74 5.14 -8.44
C ALA A 49 -16.27 5.13 -8.26
N PHE A 50 -17.04 4.71 -9.27
CA PHE A 50 -18.51 4.62 -9.20
C PHE A 50 -19.04 3.31 -8.61
N GLU A 51 -18.22 2.26 -8.45
CA GLU A 51 -18.69 0.94 -7.97
C GLU A 51 -19.38 1.02 -6.59
N HIS A 52 -18.90 1.94 -5.74
CA HIS A 52 -19.40 2.17 -4.38
C HIS A 52 -19.70 3.66 -4.12
N ALA A 53 -19.81 4.47 -5.17
CA ALA A 53 -20.09 5.88 -5.00
C ALA A 53 -21.51 6.11 -4.47
N LEU A 54 -21.67 7.11 -3.61
CA LEU A 54 -22.98 7.62 -3.23
C LEU A 54 -23.73 8.16 -4.46
N ASP A 55 -25.01 7.85 -4.54
CA ASP A 55 -25.90 8.45 -5.54
C ASP A 55 -26.33 9.88 -5.17
N GLU A 56 -27.14 10.50 -6.03
CA GLU A 56 -27.64 11.88 -5.82
C GLU A 56 -28.47 12.02 -4.53
N GLU A 57 -29.30 11.02 -4.19
CA GLU A 57 -30.18 11.07 -3.01
C GLU A 57 -29.35 10.95 -1.73
N GLN A 58 -28.41 10.02 -1.70
CA GLN A 58 -27.47 9.82 -0.60
C GLN A 58 -26.58 11.05 -0.40
N LEU A 59 -26.05 11.64 -1.48
CA LEU A 59 -25.26 12.86 -1.40
C LEU A 59 -26.08 14.06 -0.88
N LYS A 60 -27.37 14.16 -1.26
CA LYS A 60 -28.29 15.17 -0.71
C LYS A 60 -28.60 14.92 0.76
N ALA A 61 -28.70 13.67 1.19
CA ALA A 61 -28.98 13.33 2.59
C ALA A 61 -27.89 13.82 3.55
N LEU A 62 -26.64 13.99 3.07
CA LEU A 62 -25.54 14.58 3.85
C LEU A 62 -25.67 16.11 4.01
N GLN A 63 -26.54 16.78 3.25
CA GLN A 63 -26.73 18.23 3.39
C GLN A 63 -27.50 18.55 4.68
N GLY A 64 -27.01 19.52 5.43
CA GLY A 64 -27.49 19.89 6.75
C GLY A 64 -26.87 19.07 7.89
N GLN A 65 -26.15 17.99 7.60
CA GLN A 65 -25.48 17.20 8.63
C GLN A 65 -24.23 17.90 9.15
N THR A 66 -23.93 17.64 10.43
CA THR A 66 -22.65 18.02 11.05
C THR A 66 -21.66 16.90 10.81
N VAL A 67 -20.52 17.23 10.21
CA VAL A 67 -19.49 16.30 9.79
C VAL A 67 -18.12 16.70 10.33
N LYS A 68 -17.21 15.73 10.29
CA LYS A 68 -15.77 15.94 10.39
C LYS A 68 -15.15 15.83 9.00
N LEU A 69 -14.36 16.83 8.61
CA LEU A 69 -13.60 16.82 7.38
C LEU A 69 -12.13 16.50 7.70
N LEU A 70 -11.59 15.49 7.04
CA LEU A 70 -10.15 15.27 7.02
C LEU A 70 -9.58 15.81 5.72
N MET A 71 -8.61 16.69 5.84
CA MET A 71 -7.95 17.34 4.72
C MET A 71 -6.75 16.51 4.24
N ARG A 72 -6.35 16.67 2.98
CA ARG A 72 -5.21 15.92 2.40
C ARG A 72 -3.86 16.23 3.04
N ASN A 73 -3.73 17.38 3.70
CA ASN A 73 -2.54 17.73 4.47
C ASN A 73 -2.53 17.13 5.89
N GLY A 74 -3.58 16.38 6.27
CA GLY A 74 -3.73 15.78 7.60
C GLY A 74 -4.49 16.65 8.60
N ASP A 75 -4.86 17.89 8.25
CA ASP A 75 -5.66 18.73 9.14
C ASP A 75 -7.09 18.19 9.26
N GLU A 76 -7.68 18.35 10.44
CA GLU A 76 -9.06 17.96 10.71
C GLU A 76 -9.90 19.21 11.00
N GLU A 77 -11.04 19.35 10.32
CA GLU A 77 -12.06 20.35 10.62
C GLU A 77 -13.29 19.64 11.22
N GLU A 78 -13.55 19.86 12.50
CA GLU A 78 -14.69 19.28 13.22
C GLU A 78 -15.88 20.26 13.30
N ASN A 79 -17.07 19.73 13.59
CA ASN A 79 -18.31 20.51 13.74
C ASN A 79 -18.64 21.34 12.49
N VAL A 80 -18.41 20.76 11.32
CA VAL A 80 -18.63 21.40 10.01
C VAL A 80 -20.02 21.02 9.52
N VAL A 81 -20.89 21.99 9.25
CA VAL A 81 -22.22 21.68 8.66
C VAL A 81 -22.15 21.81 7.15
N ILE A 82 -22.47 20.74 6.42
CA ILE A 82 -22.52 20.75 4.96
C ILE A 82 -23.75 21.53 4.52
N LYS A 83 -23.58 22.68 3.85
CA LYS A 83 -24.72 23.42 3.27
C LYS A 83 -25.16 22.81 1.96
N LYS A 84 -24.21 22.58 1.05
CA LYS A 84 -24.45 21.96 -0.25
C LYS A 84 -23.17 21.47 -0.88
N PHE A 85 -23.31 20.48 -1.75
CA PHE A 85 -22.28 20.12 -2.70
C PHE A 85 -22.44 20.97 -3.96
N VAL A 86 -21.35 21.56 -4.45
CA VAL A 86 -21.36 22.34 -5.69
C VAL A 86 -21.13 21.38 -6.85
N THR A 87 -22.25 20.95 -7.44
CA THR A 87 -22.31 19.94 -8.49
C THR A 87 -22.26 20.55 -9.90
N GLY A 88 -22.03 19.71 -10.90
CA GLY A 88 -22.06 20.09 -12.32
C GLY A 88 -23.43 19.80 -12.95
N LYS A 89 -23.44 19.37 -14.22
CA LYS A 89 -24.66 18.85 -14.88
C LYS A 89 -25.17 17.56 -14.23
N GLN A 90 -24.28 16.82 -13.58
CA GLN A 90 -24.57 15.57 -12.88
C GLN A 90 -24.52 15.85 -11.38
N ALA A 91 -25.57 15.48 -10.66
CA ALA A 91 -25.80 15.87 -9.28
C ALA A 91 -25.16 14.92 -8.24
N ASP A 92 -24.70 13.76 -8.68
CA ASP A 92 -23.95 12.75 -7.90
C ASP A 92 -22.45 13.08 -7.77
N ARG A 93 -21.98 14.15 -8.40
CA ARG A 93 -20.55 14.53 -8.43
C ARG A 93 -20.34 16.02 -8.22
N PHE A 94 -19.26 16.38 -7.52
CA PHE A 94 -19.04 17.76 -7.06
C PHE A 94 -17.59 18.23 -7.23
N ARG A 95 -17.37 19.55 -7.25
CA ARG A 95 -16.03 20.19 -7.29
C ARG A 95 -15.60 20.77 -5.96
N SER A 96 -16.58 21.16 -5.15
CA SER A 96 -16.36 21.85 -3.88
C SER A 96 -17.57 21.66 -2.98
N ILE A 97 -17.37 21.90 -1.70
CA ILE A 97 -18.37 21.78 -0.65
C ILE A 97 -18.55 23.16 -0.04
N ASP A 98 -19.77 23.67 -0.01
CA ASP A 98 -20.10 24.86 0.76
C ASP A 98 -20.46 24.40 2.17
N VAL A 99 -19.78 24.95 3.17
CA VAL A 99 -19.90 24.54 4.57
C VAL A 99 -20.13 25.73 5.50
N LEU A 100 -20.70 25.47 6.68
CA LEU A 100 -20.70 26.36 7.83
C LEU A 100 -19.73 25.84 8.89
N LEU A 101 -18.71 26.62 9.20
CA LEU A 101 -17.80 26.35 10.31
C LEU A 101 -18.42 26.87 11.60
N ASN A 102 -18.54 25.99 12.61
CA ASN A 102 -19.08 26.31 13.93
C ASN A 102 -20.44 27.03 13.86
N GLY A 103 -21.26 26.70 12.86
CA GLY A 103 -22.58 27.29 12.61
C GLY A 103 -22.60 28.77 12.20
N LYS A 104 -21.45 29.44 12.05
CA LYS A 104 -21.40 30.90 11.87
C LYS A 104 -20.77 31.32 10.55
N THR A 105 -19.63 30.75 10.20
CA THR A 105 -18.83 31.24 9.06
C THR A 105 -19.06 30.36 7.84
N SER A 106 -19.60 30.92 6.78
CA SER A 106 -19.74 30.21 5.50
C SER A 106 -18.39 30.17 4.78
N ARG A 107 -17.97 28.97 4.36
CA ARG A 107 -16.73 28.78 3.59
C ARG A 107 -16.98 27.80 2.46
N LYS A 108 -16.32 28.03 1.33
CA LYS A 108 -16.26 27.09 0.22
C LYS A 108 -14.93 26.34 0.27
N ILE A 109 -14.98 25.02 0.29
CA ILE A 109 -13.80 24.14 0.32
C ILE A 109 -13.71 23.37 -0.99
N ASN A 110 -12.59 23.47 -1.70
CA ASN A 110 -12.36 22.65 -2.91
C ASN A 110 -12.26 21.18 -2.52
N ALA A 111 -12.96 20.31 -3.24
CA ALA A 111 -12.97 18.87 -2.98
C ALA A 111 -11.57 18.24 -3.10
N GLU A 112 -10.71 18.81 -3.95
CA GLU A 112 -9.30 18.39 -4.08
C GLU A 112 -8.51 18.47 -2.76
N LYS A 113 -8.93 19.34 -1.83
CA LYS A 113 -8.26 19.51 -0.54
C LYS A 113 -8.78 18.55 0.53
N VAL A 114 -9.91 17.91 0.30
CA VAL A 114 -10.55 16.99 1.24
C VAL A 114 -10.12 15.56 0.90
N PHE A 115 -9.76 14.80 1.94
CA PHE A 115 -9.41 13.40 1.84
C PHE A 115 -10.64 12.51 2.08
N GLN A 116 -11.37 12.76 3.16
CA GLN A 116 -12.61 12.07 3.51
C GLN A 116 -13.56 12.98 4.29
N ILE A 117 -14.84 12.62 4.30
CA ILE A 117 -15.90 13.19 5.14
C ILE A 117 -16.35 12.11 6.11
N GLU A 118 -16.54 12.44 7.38
CA GLU A 118 -17.10 11.53 8.38
C GLU A 118 -18.40 12.13 8.94
N ALA A 119 -19.50 11.40 8.81
CA ALA A 119 -20.83 11.80 9.27
C ALA A 119 -21.47 10.64 10.05
N GLU A 120 -21.94 10.90 11.27
CA GLU A 120 -22.55 9.88 12.13
C GLU A 120 -21.71 8.59 12.31
N SER A 121 -20.38 8.74 12.36
CA SER A 121 -19.39 7.64 12.39
C SER A 121 -19.27 6.82 11.09
N VAL A 122 -19.92 7.25 10.00
CA VAL A 122 -19.72 6.70 8.65
C VAL A 122 -18.67 7.51 7.92
N VAL A 123 -17.69 6.83 7.33
CA VAL A 123 -16.57 7.45 6.62
C VAL A 123 -16.79 7.38 5.11
N TYR A 124 -16.65 8.53 4.45
CA TYR A 124 -16.80 8.71 3.01
C TYR A 124 -15.51 9.27 2.39
N PRO A 125 -14.58 8.41 1.93
CA PRO A 125 -13.41 8.83 1.18
C PRO A 125 -13.79 9.51 -0.13
N LEU A 126 -12.99 10.50 -0.56
CA LEU A 126 -13.19 11.16 -1.85
C LEU A 126 -12.41 10.45 -2.96
N SER A 127 -13.10 10.11 -4.04
CA SER A 127 -12.51 9.59 -5.27
C SER A 127 -12.56 10.62 -6.39
N TYR A 128 -11.42 10.84 -7.04
CA TYR A 128 -11.28 11.80 -8.14
C TYR A 128 -11.66 11.18 -9.49
N LEU A 129 -12.42 11.91 -10.29
CA LEU A 129 -12.84 11.53 -11.64
C LEU A 129 -12.00 12.31 -12.67
N PRO A 130 -10.94 11.71 -13.26
CA PRO A 130 -9.96 12.44 -14.07
C PRO A 130 -10.51 13.02 -15.38
N THR A 131 -11.41 12.31 -16.07
CA THR A 131 -12.00 12.80 -17.33
C THR A 131 -12.91 13.98 -17.06
N GLN A 132 -13.67 13.93 -15.96
CA GLN A 132 -14.67 14.93 -15.64
C GLN A 132 -14.14 16.09 -14.79
N LYS A 133 -12.99 15.90 -14.13
CA LYS A 133 -12.41 16.81 -13.14
C LYS A 133 -13.39 17.11 -12.00
N MET A 134 -14.01 16.06 -11.48
CA MET A 134 -15.01 16.08 -10.41
C MET A 134 -14.63 15.05 -9.32
N TYR A 135 -15.37 15.05 -8.21
CA TYR A 135 -15.21 14.09 -7.13
C TYR A 135 -16.54 13.40 -6.80
N VAL A 136 -16.45 12.18 -6.30
CA VAL A 136 -17.53 11.39 -5.72
C VAL A 136 -17.15 10.96 -4.30
N LEU A 137 -18.14 10.64 -3.48
CA LEU A 137 -17.96 10.04 -2.16
C LEU A 137 -18.12 8.53 -2.25
N ASP A 138 -17.14 7.78 -1.74
CA ASP A 138 -17.13 6.31 -1.67
C ASP A 138 -17.83 5.84 -0.38
N ASP A 139 -18.75 4.89 -0.47
CA ASP A 139 -19.32 4.19 0.69
C ASP A 139 -18.32 3.13 1.19
N LEU A 140 -17.45 3.55 2.12
CA LEU A 140 -16.39 2.70 2.65
C LEU A 140 -16.94 1.45 3.34
N ALA A 141 -18.13 1.52 3.94
CA ALA A 141 -18.73 0.37 4.63
C ALA A 141 -19.15 -0.69 3.60
N ALA A 142 -19.87 -0.29 2.55
CA ALA A 142 -20.26 -1.18 1.45
C ALA A 142 -19.04 -1.81 0.77
N ARG A 143 -18.00 -1.00 0.51
CA ARG A 143 -16.75 -1.48 -0.07
C ARG A 143 -16.03 -2.48 0.84
N THR A 144 -15.90 -2.19 2.14
CA THR A 144 -15.27 -3.09 3.12
C THR A 144 -16.04 -4.41 3.25
N GLU A 145 -17.37 -4.39 3.18
CA GLU A 145 -18.19 -5.60 3.18
C GLU A 145 -17.93 -6.49 1.95
N GLU A 146 -17.86 -5.88 0.75
CA GLU A 146 -17.52 -6.62 -0.47
C GLU A 146 -16.11 -7.23 -0.38
N ILE A 147 -15.11 -6.44 0.03
CA ILE A 147 -13.73 -6.90 0.20
C ILE A 147 -13.69 -8.08 1.18
N SER A 148 -14.33 -7.95 2.34
CA SER A 148 -14.39 -9.00 3.35
C SER A 148 -15.03 -10.27 2.80
N SER A 149 -16.12 -10.13 2.04
CA SER A 149 -16.80 -11.24 1.36
C SER A 149 -15.92 -11.92 0.32
N ARG A 150 -15.09 -11.14 -0.41
CA ARG A 150 -14.13 -11.67 -1.39
C ARG A 150 -13.01 -12.44 -0.69
N LEU A 151 -12.40 -11.84 0.33
CA LEU A 151 -11.31 -12.45 1.09
C LEU A 151 -11.75 -13.71 1.83
N ALA A 152 -12.98 -13.75 2.37
CA ALA A 152 -13.53 -14.92 3.06
C ALA A 152 -13.62 -16.18 2.17
N LYS A 153 -13.64 -16.02 0.84
CA LYS A 153 -13.58 -17.15 -0.12
C LYS A 153 -12.19 -17.78 -0.18
N THR A 154 -11.17 -17.05 0.27
CA THR A 154 -9.79 -17.52 0.36
C THR A 154 -9.47 -17.83 1.82
N GLN A 155 -9.00 -19.03 2.15
CA GLN A 155 -8.76 -19.41 3.55
C GLN A 155 -7.59 -18.63 4.22
N TYR A 156 -6.84 -17.85 3.44
CA TYR A 156 -5.53 -17.35 3.82
C TYR A 156 -5.42 -15.82 3.85
N HIS A 157 -6.40 -15.10 3.32
CA HIS A 157 -6.36 -13.65 3.28
C HIS A 157 -7.27 -13.01 4.33
N LYS A 158 -6.74 -11.99 5.00
CA LYS A 158 -7.40 -11.27 6.10
C LYS A 158 -7.35 -9.78 5.84
N PHE A 159 -8.42 -9.09 6.21
CA PHE A 159 -8.39 -7.65 6.37
C PHE A 159 -7.70 -7.32 7.69
N TRP A 160 -6.73 -6.40 7.68
CA TRP A 160 -5.95 -6.11 8.89
C TRP A 160 -6.72 -5.30 9.93
N GLY A 161 -7.73 -4.53 9.50
CA GLY A 161 -8.46 -3.62 10.38
C GLY A 161 -7.65 -2.40 10.79
N GLU A 162 -8.33 -1.45 11.44
CA GLU A 162 -7.67 -0.37 12.16
C GLU A 162 -7.29 -0.85 13.56
N LEU A 163 -6.11 -0.47 14.03
CA LEU A 163 -5.65 -0.76 15.39
C LEU A 163 -5.86 0.46 16.26
N SER A 164 -6.35 0.23 17.48
CA SER A 164 -6.42 1.27 18.50
C SER A 164 -5.01 1.71 18.93
N GLN A 165 -4.90 2.92 19.47
CA GLN A 165 -3.63 3.42 20.01
C GLN A 165 -3.12 2.55 21.17
N GLU A 166 -4.03 1.92 21.93
CA GLU A 166 -3.68 0.98 22.99
C GLU A 166 -3.04 -0.29 22.43
N GLU A 167 -3.63 -0.89 21.39
CA GLU A 167 -3.07 -2.07 20.71
C GLU A 167 -1.70 -1.77 20.11
N ILE A 168 -1.57 -0.63 19.44
CA ILE A 168 -0.28 -0.16 18.87
C ILE A 168 0.76 0.00 19.98
N GLY A 169 0.41 0.63 21.10
CA GLY A 169 1.31 0.83 22.24
C GLY A 169 1.75 -0.48 22.90
N LYS A 170 0.81 -1.43 23.04
CA LYS A 170 1.08 -2.77 23.58
C LYS A 170 2.05 -3.55 22.69
N GLU A 171 1.80 -3.60 21.38
CA GLU A 171 2.70 -4.32 20.47
C GLU A 171 4.07 -3.63 20.37
N THR A 172 4.12 -2.29 20.38
CA THR A 172 5.39 -1.53 20.40
C THR A 172 6.21 -1.87 21.65
N THR A 173 5.56 -2.05 22.80
CA THR A 173 6.24 -2.45 24.05
C THR A 173 6.84 -3.85 23.92
N LYS A 174 6.06 -4.82 23.43
CA LYS A 174 6.53 -6.18 23.17
C LYS A 174 7.73 -6.21 22.20
N GLN A 175 7.65 -5.44 21.11
CA GLN A 175 8.76 -5.32 20.15
C GLN A 175 10.03 -4.75 20.80
N LYS A 176 9.92 -3.78 21.70
CA LYS A 176 11.07 -3.24 22.45
C LYS A 176 11.68 -4.29 23.38
N GLU A 177 10.87 -5.10 24.04
CA GLU A 177 11.34 -6.21 24.89
C GLU A 177 12.07 -7.28 24.06
N GLU A 178 11.60 -7.58 22.85
CA GLU A 178 12.29 -8.47 21.91
C GLU A 178 13.64 -7.89 21.49
N LEU A 179 13.69 -6.61 21.11
CA LEU A 179 14.95 -5.92 20.78
C LEU A 179 15.92 -5.85 21.96
N GLN A 180 15.43 -5.76 23.20
CA GLN A 180 16.28 -5.84 24.39
C GLN A 180 16.97 -7.20 24.51
N LYS A 181 16.28 -8.31 24.21
CA LYS A 181 16.87 -9.66 24.18
C LYS A 181 17.95 -9.77 23.11
N VAL A 182 17.72 -9.17 21.94
CA VAL A 182 18.74 -9.05 20.88
C VAL A 182 19.96 -8.29 21.41
N GLY A 183 19.75 -7.13 22.05
CA GLY A 183 20.84 -6.34 22.65
C GLY A 183 21.66 -7.10 23.70
N GLN A 184 21.01 -7.93 24.53
CA GLN A 184 21.69 -8.77 25.52
C GLN A 184 22.57 -9.83 24.85
N HIS A 185 22.08 -10.48 23.79
CA HIS A 185 22.85 -11.46 23.01
C HIS A 185 24.07 -10.83 22.35
N PHE A 186 23.90 -9.64 21.77
CA PHE A 186 24.96 -8.87 21.13
C PHE A 186 25.67 -7.91 22.09
N GLY A 187 25.79 -8.23 23.39
CA GLY A 187 26.34 -7.33 24.41
C GLY A 187 27.80 -6.87 24.20
N ARG A 188 28.51 -7.45 23.24
CA ARG A 188 29.83 -6.98 22.77
C ARG A 188 29.76 -5.77 21.83
N LEU A 189 28.60 -5.53 21.23
CA LEU A 189 28.34 -4.43 20.31
C LEU A 189 27.65 -3.29 21.06
N PRO A 190 27.93 -2.02 20.72
CA PRO A 190 27.26 -0.87 21.30
C PRO A 190 25.85 -0.68 20.71
N MET A 191 24.96 -1.67 20.85
CA MET A 191 23.61 -1.63 20.28
C MET A 191 22.77 -0.49 20.88
N GLN A 192 22.12 0.29 20.03
CA GLN A 192 21.28 1.44 20.36
C GLN A 192 19.94 1.37 19.64
N LEU A 193 18.88 1.82 20.31
CA LEU A 193 17.55 1.97 19.73
C LEU A 193 17.30 3.41 19.32
N HIS A 194 17.06 3.63 18.03
CA HIS A 194 16.60 4.90 17.46
C HIS A 194 15.12 4.76 17.09
N GLU A 195 14.25 5.36 17.88
CA GLU A 195 12.81 5.30 17.68
C GLU A 195 12.30 6.50 16.87
N THR A 196 11.57 6.24 15.79
CA THR A 196 10.89 7.27 14.99
C THR A 196 9.38 7.19 15.16
N LYS A 197 8.60 7.92 14.37
CA LYS A 197 7.14 7.83 14.36
C LYS A 197 6.66 6.41 14.05
N TYR A 198 7.28 5.73 13.07
CA TYR A 198 6.82 4.43 12.57
C TYR A 198 7.80 3.27 12.81
N PHE A 199 9.04 3.56 13.23
CA PHE A 199 10.12 2.55 13.26
C PHE A 199 10.80 2.44 14.62
N LEU A 200 11.27 1.23 14.92
CA LEU A 200 12.22 0.91 16.00
C LEU A 200 13.53 0.47 15.35
N PHE A 201 14.43 1.41 15.09
CA PHE A 201 15.70 1.15 14.38
C PHE A 201 16.81 0.80 15.38
N PHE A 202 17.12 -0.49 15.50
CA PHE A 202 18.05 -1.04 16.47
C PHE A 202 19.38 -1.42 15.80
N THR A 203 20.48 -0.80 16.21
CA THR A 203 21.76 -0.92 15.50
C THR A 203 22.98 -0.67 16.39
N ASP A 204 24.15 -1.19 15.98
CA ASP A 204 25.46 -0.85 16.56
C ASP A 204 26.10 0.41 15.94
N MET A 205 25.44 1.04 14.97
CA MET A 205 25.93 2.28 14.37
C MET A 205 25.84 3.45 15.37
N PRO A 206 26.83 4.37 15.39
CA PRO A 206 26.70 5.62 16.12
C PRO A 206 25.50 6.45 15.63
N ALA A 207 24.84 7.20 16.52
CA ALA A 207 23.64 7.97 16.20
C ALA A 207 23.76 8.88 14.96
N GLY A 208 24.92 9.52 14.77
CA GLY A 208 25.17 10.37 13.59
C GLY A 208 25.20 9.60 12.26
N GLN A 209 25.56 8.31 12.27
CA GLN A 209 25.50 7.44 11.09
C GLN A 209 24.09 6.85 10.90
N ALA A 210 23.35 6.60 11.97
CA ALA A 210 22.00 6.04 11.89
C ALA A 210 20.94 7.06 11.40
N ALA A 211 21.11 8.35 11.75
CA ALA A 211 20.10 9.39 11.51
C ALA A 211 19.64 9.54 10.04
N PRO A 212 20.52 9.50 9.01
CA PRO A 212 20.08 9.55 7.62
C PRO A 212 19.17 8.38 7.23
N PHE A 213 19.45 7.18 7.76
CA PHE A 213 18.68 5.97 7.44
C PHE A 213 17.29 6.01 8.07
N THR A 214 17.17 6.45 9.33
CA THR A 214 15.87 6.63 9.98
C THR A 214 15.02 7.67 9.26
N ALA A 215 15.65 8.75 8.76
CA ALA A 215 14.95 9.76 7.96
C ALA A 215 14.46 9.20 6.60
N HIS A 216 15.24 8.33 5.94
CA HIS A 216 14.80 7.64 4.73
C HIS A 216 13.61 6.72 4.98
N LEU A 217 13.57 6.01 6.11
CA LEU A 217 12.46 5.13 6.48
C LEU A 217 11.15 5.92 6.67
N ASP A 218 11.17 7.02 7.42
CA ASP A 218 9.99 7.87 7.60
C ASP A 218 9.55 8.51 6.27
N LYS A 219 10.49 8.98 5.45
CA LYS A 219 10.18 9.53 4.12
C LYS A 219 9.57 8.47 3.20
N MET A 220 10.08 7.24 3.23
CA MET A 220 9.52 6.11 2.48
C MET A 220 8.08 5.84 2.92
N TYR A 221 7.85 5.80 4.22
CA TYR A 221 6.53 5.52 4.79
C TYR A 221 5.48 6.52 4.27
N GLU A 222 5.76 7.82 4.41
CA GLU A 222 4.85 8.88 3.97
C GLU A 222 4.65 8.85 2.44
N PHE A 223 5.72 8.59 1.69
CA PHE A 223 5.66 8.49 0.23
C PHE A 223 4.75 7.34 -0.23
N LEU A 224 4.89 6.15 0.37
CA LEU A 224 4.02 5.01 0.07
C LEU A 224 2.58 5.23 0.53
N GLY A 225 2.40 5.88 1.69
CA GLY A 225 1.09 6.31 2.18
C GLY A 225 0.36 7.17 1.16
N GLN A 226 1.04 8.19 0.64
CA GLN A 226 0.50 9.05 -0.41
C GLN A 226 0.23 8.28 -1.71
N ALA A 227 1.21 7.50 -2.19
CA ALA A 227 1.11 6.77 -3.46
C ALA A 227 -0.07 5.78 -3.50
N PHE A 228 -0.38 5.13 -2.37
CA PHE A 228 -1.49 4.17 -2.29
C PHE A 228 -2.78 4.78 -1.75
N GLY A 229 -2.77 6.08 -1.42
CA GLY A 229 -3.90 6.82 -0.86
C GLY A 229 -4.34 6.30 0.50
N ILE A 230 -3.38 5.96 1.35
CA ILE A 230 -3.59 5.70 2.76
C ILE A 230 -3.88 7.03 3.45
N LYS A 231 -4.81 7.01 4.41
CA LYS A 231 -5.15 8.18 5.22
C LYS A 231 -3.88 8.76 5.87
N PRO A 232 -3.58 10.06 5.72
CA PRO A 232 -2.41 10.68 6.33
C PRO A 232 -2.30 10.36 7.83
N GLY A 233 -1.10 10.01 8.28
CA GLY A 233 -0.84 9.68 9.69
C GLY A 233 -1.31 8.29 10.15
N THR A 234 -1.95 7.49 9.28
CA THR A 234 -2.33 6.11 9.62
C THR A 234 -1.09 5.26 9.82
N ASN A 235 -1.05 4.49 10.91
CA ASN A 235 -0.02 3.49 11.16
C ASN A 235 -0.45 2.14 10.57
N VAL A 236 0.29 1.61 9.59
CA VAL A 236 0.01 0.30 8.99
C VAL A 236 0.65 -0.85 9.79
N TRP A 237 1.61 -0.56 10.68
CA TRP A 237 2.27 -1.56 11.50
C TRP A 237 1.39 -2.00 12.67
N GLN A 238 1.64 -3.19 13.22
CA GLN A 238 0.92 -3.64 14.44
C GLN A 238 1.30 -2.84 15.70
N GLY A 239 2.53 -2.33 15.72
CA GLY A 239 3.04 -1.39 16.71
C GLY A 239 3.90 -0.38 15.96
N LYS A 240 5.21 -0.56 16.00
CA LYS A 240 6.13 0.03 15.02
C LYS A 240 6.73 -1.09 14.17
N CYS A 241 7.50 -0.75 13.14
CA CYS A 241 8.28 -1.74 12.42
C CYS A 241 9.69 -1.86 13.06
N PRO A 242 10.05 -3.00 13.66
CA PRO A 242 11.40 -3.27 14.11
C PRO A 242 12.33 -3.40 12.90
N VAL A 243 13.45 -2.68 12.95
CA VAL A 243 14.52 -2.75 11.98
C VAL A 243 15.81 -3.04 12.73
N VAL A 244 16.37 -4.23 12.56
CA VAL A 244 17.64 -4.62 13.19
C VAL A 244 18.76 -4.54 12.17
N CYS A 245 19.65 -3.58 12.35
CA CYS A 245 20.74 -3.31 11.42
C CYS A 245 22.09 -3.48 12.09
N PHE A 246 22.97 -4.28 11.52
CA PHE A 246 24.35 -4.43 11.98
C PHE A 246 25.32 -3.70 11.07
N THR A 247 26.42 -3.19 11.61
CA THR A 247 27.50 -2.62 10.80
C THR A 247 28.19 -3.74 10.01
N ASN A 248 28.39 -4.90 10.64
CA ASN A 248 29.11 -6.03 10.07
C ASN A 248 28.18 -7.14 9.59
N ARG A 249 28.57 -7.78 8.49
CA ARG A 249 27.87 -8.91 7.88
C ARG A 249 27.77 -10.14 8.79
N GLY A 250 28.81 -10.42 9.58
CA GLY A 250 28.83 -11.60 10.46
C GLY A 250 27.75 -11.53 11.55
N ASP A 251 27.57 -10.36 12.14
CA ASP A 251 26.57 -10.12 13.20
C ASP A 251 25.14 -10.24 12.65
N PHE A 252 24.92 -9.77 11.42
CA PHE A 252 23.65 -9.99 10.71
C PHE A 252 23.35 -11.47 10.48
N TYR A 253 24.30 -12.26 9.98
CA TYR A 253 24.07 -13.71 9.80
C TYR A 253 23.85 -14.45 11.11
N GLU A 254 24.53 -14.02 12.18
CA GLU A 254 24.28 -14.53 13.53
C GLU A 254 22.84 -14.21 13.98
N TYR A 255 22.39 -12.97 13.79
CA TYR A 255 21.02 -12.55 14.11
C TYR A 255 19.98 -13.36 13.34
N GLU A 256 20.15 -13.49 12.02
CA GLU A 256 19.25 -14.26 11.15
C GLU A 256 19.11 -15.71 11.62
N THR A 257 20.23 -16.33 11.97
CA THR A 257 20.22 -17.72 12.45
C THR A 257 19.57 -17.84 13.83
N ARG A 258 19.84 -16.90 14.74
CA ARG A 258 19.45 -17.02 16.16
C ARG A 258 18.04 -16.53 16.47
N PHE A 259 17.62 -15.45 15.84
CA PHE A 259 16.36 -14.75 16.15
C PHE A 259 15.30 -14.94 15.07
N MET A 260 15.71 -15.15 13.80
CA MET A 260 14.79 -15.27 12.67
C MET A 260 14.66 -16.70 12.12
N ASP A 261 15.38 -17.67 12.70
CA ASP A 261 15.44 -19.07 12.25
C ASP A 261 15.79 -19.21 10.75
N ASN A 262 16.68 -18.34 10.27
CA ASN A 262 17.08 -18.25 8.87
C ASN A 262 18.60 -18.48 8.67
N PRO A 263 19.08 -19.74 8.71
CA PRO A 263 20.49 -20.04 8.51
C PRO A 263 20.97 -19.83 7.06
N ASN A 264 20.06 -19.57 6.11
CA ASN A 264 20.38 -19.42 4.69
C ASN A 264 20.46 -17.96 4.23
N ALA A 265 20.57 -17.00 5.16
CA ALA A 265 20.71 -15.58 4.85
C ALA A 265 22.02 -15.23 4.11
N VAL A 266 22.92 -16.20 3.90
CA VAL A 266 24.21 -16.00 3.20
C VAL A 266 23.98 -15.44 1.80
N GLY A 267 24.60 -14.30 1.53
CA GLY A 267 24.48 -13.59 0.25
C GLY A 267 23.41 -12.49 0.21
N ALA A 268 22.46 -12.48 1.14
CA ALA A 268 21.52 -11.37 1.32
C ALA A 268 22.18 -10.25 2.13
N GLN A 269 21.86 -8.99 1.80
CA GLN A 269 22.25 -7.81 2.59
C GLN A 269 21.14 -7.28 3.48
N GLY A 270 19.90 -7.53 3.10
CA GLY A 270 18.72 -7.25 3.89
C GLY A 270 17.66 -8.31 3.62
N ILE A 271 16.77 -8.51 4.58
CA ILE A 271 15.63 -9.43 4.49
C ILE A 271 14.45 -8.79 5.21
N CYS A 272 13.30 -8.77 4.54
CA CYS A 272 11.99 -8.53 5.15
C CYS A 272 11.37 -9.83 5.67
N HIS A 273 11.21 -9.93 6.99
CA HIS A 273 10.49 -11.03 7.63
C HIS A 273 9.05 -10.59 7.88
N ALA A 274 8.10 -11.22 7.20
CA ALA A 274 6.68 -10.99 7.37
C ALA A 274 5.95 -12.32 7.61
N ASN A 275 4.94 -12.32 8.47
CA ASN A 275 4.16 -13.53 8.77
C ASN A 275 2.66 -13.36 8.51
N THR A 276 1.92 -14.46 8.57
CA THR A 276 0.46 -14.47 8.33
C THR A 276 -0.36 -13.74 9.39
N LEU A 277 0.25 -13.38 10.52
CA LEU A 277 -0.37 -12.57 11.57
C LEU A 277 -0.14 -11.08 11.37
N GLY A 278 0.65 -10.66 10.36
CA GLY A 278 0.96 -9.26 10.11
C GLY A 278 2.10 -8.70 10.95
N ALA A 279 2.91 -9.55 11.59
CA ALA A 279 4.15 -9.09 12.18
C ALA A 279 5.18 -8.90 11.07
N VAL A 280 5.93 -7.80 11.13
CA VAL A 280 7.00 -7.46 10.20
C VAL A 280 8.25 -7.15 10.99
N THR A 281 9.41 -7.61 10.54
CA THR A 281 10.73 -7.23 11.06
C THR A 281 11.69 -7.16 9.89
N ILE A 282 12.46 -6.07 9.81
CA ILE A 282 13.49 -5.91 8.80
C ILE A 282 14.84 -6.18 9.44
N SER A 283 15.68 -6.93 8.76
CA SER A 283 17.03 -7.28 9.22
C SER A 283 18.02 -7.00 8.11
N CYS A 284 19.12 -6.30 8.40
CA CYS A 284 20.10 -5.96 7.37
C CYS A 284 21.49 -5.71 7.95
N TYR A 285 22.50 -5.59 7.06
CA TYR A 285 23.80 -5.03 7.43
C TYR A 285 24.21 -3.87 6.54
N ARG A 286 24.93 -2.91 7.14
CA ARG A 286 25.37 -1.67 6.49
C ARG A 286 26.37 -1.94 5.36
N GLY A 287 27.44 -2.69 5.66
CA GLY A 287 28.54 -2.86 4.72
C GLY A 287 29.27 -1.53 4.43
N GLU A 288 30.04 -1.51 3.35
CA GLU A 288 30.98 -0.40 3.07
C GLU A 288 30.30 0.79 2.38
N ASN A 289 29.34 0.55 1.49
CA ASN A 289 28.68 1.57 0.69
C ASN A 289 27.35 2.03 1.36
N PRO A 290 27.31 3.24 1.97
CA PRO A 290 26.13 3.73 2.68
C PRO A 290 24.93 4.00 1.77
N ASP A 291 25.16 4.43 0.51
CA ASP A 291 24.07 4.72 -0.43
C ASP A 291 23.42 3.42 -0.91
N PHE A 292 24.23 2.40 -1.17
CA PHE A 292 23.73 1.08 -1.51
C PHE A 292 22.93 0.50 -0.34
N PHE A 293 23.45 0.63 0.88
CA PHE A 293 22.74 0.20 2.07
C PHE A 293 21.41 0.95 2.28
N ALA A 294 21.38 2.27 2.09
CA ALA A 294 20.14 3.03 2.15
C ALA A 294 19.10 2.48 1.16
N ALA A 295 19.51 2.14 -0.06
CA ALA A 295 18.62 1.57 -1.06
C ALA A 295 18.10 0.19 -0.63
N VAL A 296 18.96 -0.70 -0.13
CA VAL A 296 18.56 -2.02 0.42
C VAL A 296 17.60 -1.85 1.58
N LEU A 297 17.90 -0.98 2.54
CA LEU A 297 17.05 -0.75 3.71
C LEU A 297 15.65 -0.28 3.31
N VAL A 298 15.55 0.70 2.40
CA VAL A 298 14.27 1.19 1.89
C VAL A 298 13.53 0.09 1.12
N HIS A 299 14.24 -0.68 0.29
CA HIS A 299 13.69 -1.79 -0.49
C HIS A 299 13.07 -2.87 0.42
N GLU A 300 13.81 -3.40 1.38
CA GLU A 300 13.30 -4.43 2.30
C GLU A 300 12.11 -3.91 3.11
N THR A 301 12.18 -2.66 3.59
CA THR A 301 11.09 -2.09 4.38
C THR A 301 9.83 -1.86 3.53
N ALA A 302 9.98 -1.58 2.23
CA ALA A 302 8.85 -1.47 1.32
C ALA A 302 8.06 -2.79 1.20
N HIS A 303 8.73 -3.95 1.17
CA HIS A 303 8.04 -5.25 1.23
C HIS A 303 7.18 -5.40 2.48
N GLY A 304 7.73 -5.01 3.63
CA GLY A 304 6.99 -5.01 4.89
C GLY A 304 5.75 -4.11 4.83
N TYR A 305 5.89 -2.93 4.22
CA TYR A 305 4.79 -1.98 4.08
C TYR A 305 3.70 -2.54 3.15
N ILE A 306 4.09 -3.07 1.99
CA ILE A 306 3.20 -3.73 1.01
C ILE A 306 2.43 -4.90 1.66
N HIS A 307 3.11 -5.68 2.50
CA HIS A 307 2.49 -6.76 3.26
C HIS A 307 1.41 -6.25 4.22
N ARG A 308 1.64 -5.09 4.87
CA ARG A 308 0.75 -4.56 5.93
C ARG A 308 -0.33 -3.60 5.48
N VAL A 309 -0.24 -3.04 4.29
CA VAL A 309 -1.33 -2.19 3.78
C VAL A 309 -2.60 -3.00 3.60
N LYS A 310 -3.72 -2.55 4.18
CA LYS A 310 -5.10 -3.05 4.02
C LYS A 310 -5.36 -4.53 4.39
N THR A 311 -4.69 -5.47 3.74
CA THR A 311 -4.96 -6.92 3.84
C THR A 311 -3.69 -7.75 3.78
N SER A 312 -3.81 -9.04 4.12
CA SER A 312 -2.74 -10.03 3.94
C SER A 312 -2.64 -10.60 2.52
N THR A 313 -3.36 -10.04 1.54
CA THR A 313 -3.27 -10.50 0.15
C THR A 313 -1.86 -10.32 -0.39
N PHE A 314 -1.35 -11.39 -1.00
CA PHE A 314 -0.04 -11.40 -1.62
C PHE A 314 -0.04 -10.53 -2.88
N VAL A 315 0.98 -9.70 -3.02
CA VAL A 315 1.22 -8.93 -4.23
C VAL A 315 2.21 -9.72 -5.07
N THR A 316 1.87 -10.01 -6.33
CA THR A 316 2.72 -10.81 -7.23
C THR A 316 4.16 -10.30 -7.24
N THR A 317 5.12 -11.23 -7.33
CA THR A 317 6.55 -10.97 -7.13
C THR A 317 7.04 -9.78 -7.96
N TRP A 318 6.70 -9.71 -9.25
CA TRP A 318 7.16 -8.58 -10.09
C TRP A 318 6.61 -7.22 -9.66
N VAL A 319 5.38 -7.15 -9.14
CA VAL A 319 4.81 -5.89 -8.62
C VAL A 319 5.46 -5.55 -7.29
N ASN A 320 5.61 -6.53 -6.39
CA ASN A 320 6.21 -6.34 -5.08
C ASN A 320 7.65 -5.83 -5.19
N GLU A 321 8.48 -6.51 -5.99
CA GLU A 321 9.86 -6.11 -6.27
C GLU A 321 9.94 -4.79 -7.04
N GLY A 322 9.05 -4.59 -8.03
CA GLY A 322 9.03 -3.36 -8.80
C GLY A 322 8.72 -2.12 -7.96
N ILE A 323 7.78 -2.22 -7.02
CA ILE A 323 7.45 -1.15 -6.06
C ILE A 323 8.63 -0.90 -5.11
N ALA A 324 9.23 -1.95 -4.55
CA ALA A 324 10.36 -1.83 -3.63
C ALA A 324 11.54 -1.10 -4.27
N GLU A 325 11.91 -1.47 -5.51
CA GLU A 325 12.96 -0.81 -6.28
C GLU A 325 12.60 0.63 -6.68
N TRP A 326 11.35 0.87 -7.10
CA TRP A 326 10.87 2.21 -7.45
C TRP A 326 10.94 3.17 -6.27
N VAL A 327 10.50 2.75 -5.09
CA VAL A 327 10.53 3.55 -3.86
C VAL A 327 11.94 3.78 -3.39
N ALA A 328 12.80 2.76 -3.41
CA ALA A 328 14.23 2.93 -3.11
C ALA A 328 14.86 4.02 -3.99
N ALA A 329 14.54 4.04 -5.29
CA ALA A 329 15.01 5.07 -6.22
C ALA A 329 14.43 6.48 -5.95
N ALA A 330 13.19 6.57 -5.46
CA ALA A 330 12.53 7.85 -5.17
C ALA A 330 13.00 8.48 -3.84
N ILE A 331 13.31 7.64 -2.85
CA ILE A 331 13.61 8.06 -1.49
C ILE A 331 15.09 8.38 -1.31
N VAL A 332 15.95 7.47 -1.75
CA VAL A 332 17.41 7.56 -1.57
C VAL A 332 17.96 8.52 -2.62
N PRO A 333 18.43 9.71 -2.22
CA PRO A 333 18.97 10.68 -3.15
C PRO A 333 20.13 10.07 -3.94
N LYS A 334 20.29 10.49 -5.18
CA LYS A 334 21.49 10.21 -5.96
C LYS A 334 22.09 11.52 -6.44
N GLU A 335 23.41 11.52 -6.52
CA GLU A 335 24.08 12.27 -7.58
C GLU A 335 23.71 11.61 -8.93
N GLY A 336 22.55 12.00 -9.48
CA GLY A 336 22.08 11.66 -10.84
C GLY A 336 21.33 10.33 -11.03
N LYS A 337 20.75 10.15 -12.22
CA LYS A 337 20.03 8.92 -12.66
C LYS A 337 20.92 7.67 -12.83
N ALA A 338 22.21 7.76 -12.47
CA ALA A 338 23.21 6.72 -12.71
C ALA A 338 23.33 5.67 -11.59
N GLY A 339 22.76 5.89 -10.40
CA GLY A 339 22.95 4.95 -9.29
C GLY A 339 22.23 3.60 -9.46
N GLU A 340 22.46 2.67 -8.52
CA GLU A 340 22.19 1.24 -8.63
C GLU A 340 20.88 0.83 -9.32
N ILE A 341 19.72 1.38 -8.92
CA ILE A 341 18.43 1.02 -9.54
C ILE A 341 18.39 1.28 -11.05
N GLY A 342 18.91 2.43 -11.51
CA GLY A 342 18.96 2.76 -12.93
C GLY A 342 19.91 1.82 -13.69
N ARG A 343 20.98 1.34 -13.04
CA ARG A 343 21.87 0.32 -13.61
C ARG A 343 21.15 -1.02 -13.76
N ARG A 344 20.36 -1.44 -12.77
CA ARG A 344 19.55 -2.67 -12.84
C ARG A 344 18.49 -2.57 -13.93
N GLN A 345 17.75 -1.45 -14.02
CA GLN A 345 16.78 -1.21 -15.09
C GLN A 345 17.41 -1.29 -16.48
N ARG A 346 18.60 -0.69 -16.69
CA ARG A 346 19.34 -0.82 -17.96
C ARG A 346 19.76 -2.26 -18.26
N ALA A 347 20.30 -2.97 -17.27
CA ALA A 347 20.68 -4.37 -17.44
C ALA A 347 19.47 -5.26 -17.78
N GLY A 348 18.33 -5.06 -17.11
CA GLY A 348 17.09 -5.77 -17.41
C GLY A 348 16.57 -5.46 -18.83
N ALA A 349 16.62 -4.19 -19.25
CA ALA A 349 16.28 -3.79 -20.61
C ALA A 349 17.20 -4.47 -21.65
N GLU A 350 18.51 -4.51 -21.42
CA GLU A 350 19.48 -5.20 -22.29
C GLU A 350 19.18 -6.70 -22.41
N VAL A 351 18.81 -7.37 -21.31
CA VAL A 351 18.42 -8.78 -21.32
C VAL A 351 17.20 -9.01 -22.22
N VAL A 352 16.15 -8.20 -22.06
CA VAL A 352 14.92 -8.32 -22.87
C VAL A 352 15.20 -8.00 -24.34
N THR A 353 15.98 -6.95 -24.62
CA THR A 353 16.36 -6.56 -25.99
C THR A 353 17.19 -7.64 -26.68
N ASN A 354 18.16 -8.25 -26.00
CA ASN A 354 18.98 -9.31 -26.56
C ASN A 354 18.19 -10.62 -26.76
N ALA A 355 17.25 -10.92 -25.86
CA ALA A 355 16.41 -12.11 -25.97
C ALA A 355 15.28 -11.97 -27.02
N GLY A 356 14.84 -10.73 -27.31
CA GLY A 356 13.70 -10.45 -28.18
C GLY A 356 12.34 -10.88 -27.61
N ARG A 357 12.30 -11.28 -26.33
CA ARG A 357 11.11 -11.74 -25.59
C ARG A 357 11.29 -11.51 -24.09
N LEU A 358 10.19 -11.43 -23.35
CA LEU A 358 10.19 -11.18 -21.90
C LEU A 358 10.49 -12.47 -21.08
N GLY A 359 10.09 -13.64 -21.57
CA GLY A 359 10.13 -14.89 -20.84
C GLY A 359 8.93 -15.05 -19.88
N PRO A 360 8.94 -16.08 -19.01
CA PRO A 360 7.87 -16.37 -18.06
C PRO A 360 7.84 -15.40 -16.87
N PHE A 361 8.25 -14.14 -17.07
CA PHE A 361 8.56 -13.15 -16.04
C PHE A 361 7.46 -12.97 -14.99
N TYR A 362 6.19 -12.93 -15.42
CA TYR A 362 5.08 -12.69 -14.50
C TYR A 362 4.74 -13.90 -13.61
N ASP A 363 5.17 -15.11 -13.98
CA ASP A 363 4.82 -16.37 -13.31
C ASP A 363 5.95 -16.88 -12.41
N LEU A 364 7.03 -16.11 -12.26
CA LEU A 364 8.17 -16.48 -11.43
C LEU A 364 7.87 -16.28 -9.95
N GLU A 365 8.08 -17.33 -9.14
CA GLU A 365 7.99 -17.25 -7.68
C GLU A 365 9.06 -16.30 -7.09
N GLY A 366 10.21 -16.19 -7.76
CA GLY A 366 11.31 -15.30 -7.38
C GLY A 366 12.02 -14.71 -8.60
N LEU A 367 12.57 -13.50 -8.45
CA LEU A 367 13.30 -12.82 -9.51
C LEU A 367 14.81 -13.00 -9.38
N ASN A 368 15.46 -13.21 -10.52
CA ASN A 368 16.91 -13.07 -10.66
C ASN A 368 17.31 -11.60 -10.64
N ARG A 369 18.58 -11.32 -10.35
CA ARG A 369 19.12 -9.95 -10.16
C ARG A 369 18.79 -8.98 -11.31
N ASP A 370 18.84 -9.45 -12.55
CA ASP A 370 18.52 -8.68 -13.76
C ASP A 370 17.02 -8.41 -13.91
N GLN A 371 16.17 -9.30 -13.40
CA GLN A 371 14.71 -9.20 -13.47
C GLN A 371 14.13 -8.15 -12.51
N TYR A 372 14.81 -7.80 -11.41
CA TYR A 372 14.44 -6.64 -10.58
C TYR A 372 14.41 -5.34 -11.39
N GLY A 373 15.35 -5.19 -12.33
CA GLY A 373 15.38 -4.05 -13.24
C GLY A 373 14.15 -3.98 -14.15
N ILE A 374 13.72 -5.13 -14.68
CA ILE A 374 12.52 -5.26 -15.50
C ILE A 374 11.29 -4.87 -14.66
N ALA A 375 11.12 -5.47 -13.48
CA ALA A 375 10.03 -5.19 -12.53
C ALA A 375 9.92 -3.70 -12.18
N SER A 376 11.04 -3.09 -11.80
CA SER A 376 11.11 -1.66 -11.48
C SER A 376 10.68 -0.79 -12.66
N SER A 377 11.19 -1.07 -13.86
CA SER A 377 10.86 -0.29 -15.06
C SER A 377 9.40 -0.45 -15.52
N MET A 378 8.78 -1.62 -15.29
CA MET A 378 7.35 -1.84 -15.55
C MET A 378 6.46 -1.07 -14.56
N VAL A 379 6.79 -1.08 -13.27
CA VAL A 379 6.06 -0.29 -12.27
C VAL A 379 6.20 1.21 -12.58
N GLU A 380 7.40 1.67 -12.92
CA GLU A 380 7.64 3.06 -13.32
C GLU A 380 6.85 3.44 -14.59
N LEU A 381 6.75 2.53 -15.56
CA LEU A 381 5.93 2.71 -16.77
C LEU A 381 4.44 2.89 -16.40
N LEU A 382 3.88 2.02 -15.56
CA LEU A 382 2.48 2.12 -15.13
C LEU A 382 2.19 3.44 -14.38
N LEU A 383 3.09 3.85 -13.50
CA LEU A 383 3.01 5.11 -12.78
C LEU A 383 3.10 6.33 -13.72
N LYS A 384 3.98 6.27 -14.74
CA LYS A 384 4.10 7.34 -15.76
C LYS A 384 2.86 7.51 -16.61
N ILE A 385 2.14 6.42 -16.89
CA ILE A 385 0.86 6.48 -17.61
C ILE A 385 -0.14 7.26 -16.77
N ASN A 386 -0.40 6.78 -15.55
CA ASN A 386 -1.31 7.44 -14.62
C ASN A 386 -1.11 6.88 -13.19
N PRO A 387 -0.68 7.71 -12.22
CA PRO A 387 -0.47 7.26 -10.84
C PRO A 387 -1.78 6.89 -10.13
N GLU A 388 -2.92 7.48 -10.47
CA GLU A 388 -4.22 7.09 -9.89
C GLU A 388 -4.67 5.72 -10.40
N GLN A 389 -4.37 5.37 -11.66
CA GLN A 389 -4.58 4.01 -12.16
C GLN A 389 -3.66 3.02 -11.46
N PHE A 390 -2.40 3.38 -11.19
CA PHE A 390 -1.50 2.49 -10.46
C PHE A 390 -1.99 2.25 -9.03
N LYS A 391 -2.45 3.30 -8.36
CA LYS A 391 -3.09 3.20 -7.05
C LYS A 391 -4.31 2.28 -7.09
N LEU A 392 -5.16 2.38 -8.11
CA LEU A 392 -6.31 1.49 -8.28
C LEU A 392 -5.87 0.04 -8.52
N PHE A 393 -4.85 -0.18 -9.37
CA PHE A 393 -4.26 -1.48 -9.64
C PHE A 393 -3.69 -2.14 -8.37
N PHE A 394 -2.88 -1.42 -7.62
CA PHE A 394 -2.32 -1.93 -6.36
C PHE A 394 -3.43 -2.23 -5.34
N ASN A 395 -4.37 -1.29 -5.16
CA ASN A 395 -5.47 -1.47 -4.22
C ASN A 395 -6.38 -2.63 -4.61
N GLY A 396 -6.63 -2.88 -5.89
CA GLY A 396 -7.40 -4.03 -6.34
C GLY A 396 -6.75 -5.36 -5.95
N ILE A 397 -5.42 -5.48 -6.08
CA ILE A 397 -4.67 -6.65 -5.60
C ILE A 397 -4.83 -6.79 -4.09
N LYS A 398 -4.60 -5.71 -3.34
CA LYS A 398 -4.79 -5.73 -1.87
C LYS A 398 -6.24 -6.03 -1.49
N GLU A 399 -7.21 -5.73 -2.33
CA GLU A 399 -8.63 -6.02 -2.09
C GLU A 399 -9.02 -7.45 -2.50
N GLY A 400 -8.05 -8.29 -2.87
CA GLY A 400 -8.26 -9.71 -3.17
C GLY A 400 -8.61 -10.01 -4.62
N LEU A 401 -8.36 -9.09 -5.54
CA LEU A 401 -8.38 -9.40 -6.98
C LEU A 401 -7.06 -10.05 -7.39
N GLU A 402 -7.12 -10.96 -8.36
CA GLU A 402 -5.93 -11.38 -9.09
C GLU A 402 -5.31 -10.16 -9.79
N TRP A 403 -4.00 -10.16 -9.97
CA TRP A 403 -3.32 -8.97 -10.48
C TRP A 403 -3.70 -8.67 -11.93
N GLU A 404 -3.99 -9.68 -12.76
CA GLU A 404 -4.48 -9.47 -14.13
C GLU A 404 -5.87 -8.81 -14.16
N ASP A 405 -6.77 -9.22 -13.26
CA ASP A 405 -8.09 -8.61 -13.11
C ASP A 405 -7.96 -7.17 -12.63
N SER A 406 -7.05 -6.93 -11.68
CA SER A 406 -6.78 -5.58 -11.19
C SER A 406 -6.16 -4.70 -12.28
N LEU A 407 -5.26 -5.23 -13.11
CA LEU A 407 -4.66 -4.52 -14.25
C LEU A 407 -5.73 -4.15 -15.28
N THR A 408 -6.61 -5.10 -15.59
CA THR A 408 -7.75 -4.89 -16.50
C THR A 408 -8.71 -3.84 -15.94
N ARG A 409 -9.02 -3.92 -14.65
CA ARG A 409 -9.89 -2.95 -13.97
C ARG A 409 -9.29 -1.54 -13.97
N ALA A 410 -7.99 -1.42 -13.74
CA ALA A 410 -7.32 -0.13 -13.58
C ALA A 410 -6.88 0.53 -14.90
N TYR A 411 -6.43 -0.27 -15.87
CA TYR A 411 -5.84 0.22 -17.12
C TYR A 411 -6.57 -0.25 -18.38
N GLY A 412 -7.52 -1.19 -18.27
CA GLY A 412 -8.12 -1.84 -19.44
C GLY A 412 -7.12 -2.70 -20.22
N MET A 413 -6.02 -3.12 -19.58
CA MET A 413 -4.94 -3.90 -20.18
C MET A 413 -4.93 -5.32 -19.63
N ASN A 414 -4.67 -6.30 -20.48
CA ASN A 414 -4.25 -7.65 -20.05
C ASN A 414 -2.71 -7.78 -20.03
N ARG A 415 -2.20 -8.97 -19.69
CA ARG A 415 -0.75 -9.28 -19.68
C ARG A 415 -0.06 -8.95 -21.00
N ALA A 416 -0.64 -9.38 -22.13
CA ALA A 416 -0.07 -9.17 -23.45
C ALA A 416 -0.03 -7.68 -23.85
N ASP A 417 -1.04 -6.90 -23.43
CA ASP A 417 -1.04 -5.44 -23.62
C ASP A 417 0.09 -4.78 -22.84
N LEU A 418 0.29 -5.15 -21.57
CA LEU A 418 1.38 -4.65 -20.74
C LEU A 418 2.75 -5.02 -21.33
N THR A 419 2.93 -6.26 -21.76
CA THR A 419 4.19 -6.72 -22.39
C THR A 419 4.48 -5.95 -23.67
N ARG A 420 3.49 -5.74 -24.55
CA ARG A 420 3.67 -4.92 -25.76
C ARG A 420 3.97 -3.47 -25.42
N LEU A 421 3.29 -2.91 -24.42
CA LEU A 421 3.52 -1.54 -23.99
C LEU A 421 4.94 -1.36 -23.47
N TYR A 422 5.41 -2.28 -22.63
CA TYR A 422 6.78 -2.32 -22.16
C TYR A 422 7.77 -2.47 -23.31
N GLY A 423 7.52 -3.41 -24.23
CA GLY A 423 8.32 -3.62 -25.43
C GLY A 423 8.49 -2.37 -26.28
N ARG A 424 7.44 -1.55 -26.45
CA ARG A 424 7.56 -0.25 -27.15
C ARG A 424 8.57 0.70 -26.51
N THR A 425 8.70 0.69 -25.18
CA THR A 425 9.70 1.51 -24.48
C THR A 425 11.13 1.07 -24.77
N LEU A 426 11.32 -0.18 -25.21
CA LEU A 426 12.59 -0.79 -25.55
C LEU A 426 12.86 -0.86 -27.07
N GLY A 427 11.95 -0.34 -27.90
CA GLY A 427 12.04 -0.48 -29.36
C GLY A 427 11.61 -1.85 -29.91
N LEU A 428 10.87 -2.63 -29.12
CA LEU A 428 10.38 -3.99 -29.44
C LEU A 428 8.84 -4.01 -29.42
N PRO A 429 8.14 -3.40 -30.40
CA PRO A 429 6.68 -3.22 -30.35
C PRO A 429 5.88 -4.54 -30.34
N ASN A 430 6.50 -5.64 -30.79
CA ASN A 430 5.91 -6.98 -30.84
C ASN A 430 6.49 -7.91 -29.75
N LEU A 431 7.02 -7.35 -28.66
CA LEU A 431 7.52 -8.15 -27.54
C LEU A 431 6.44 -9.11 -27.05
N THR A 432 6.79 -10.39 -26.95
CA THR A 432 5.94 -11.44 -26.36
C THR A 432 6.53 -11.90 -25.04
N GLU A 433 5.72 -12.64 -24.28
CA GLU A 433 6.20 -13.48 -23.19
C GLU A 433 7.12 -14.59 -23.72
#